data_AF-A0A7J9FGP9-F1
#
_entry.id   AF-A0A7J9FGP9-F1
#
_cell.length_a   1.000
_cell.length_b   1.000
_cell.length_c   1.000
_cell.angle_alpha   90.00
_cell.angle_beta   90.00
_cell.angle_gamma   90.00
#
_symmetry.space_group_name_H-M   'P 1'
#
loop_
_entity.id
_entity.type
_entity.pdbx_description
1 polymer ?
#
loop_
_entity_poly.entity_id
_entity_poly.type
_entity_poly.pdbx_seq_one_letter_code
_entity_poly.pdbx_strand_id
1 'polypeptide(L)'
;MLLTGTLPPQIANLSSLTSLNLMNNSFYDSLSVQLANLHRLRFIELGEIPSDMFERLSKLQDLDLSLSWIRTSIPMSLFKCKELQIMNLAGCALGGILPKEIGNLTMLRSLDLSFNEIEGNGKLLDAVLVFYCLFQRVG
;
A
#
# COMPACT_ATOMS: atom_id res chain seq x y z
N MET A 1 5.14 20.49 -12.92
CA MET A 1 4.06 20.07 -13.84
C MET A 1 3.53 18.75 -13.31
N LEU A 2 2.22 18.63 -13.11
CA LEU A 2 1.58 17.34 -12.76
C LEU A 2 1.56 16.47 -14.02
N LEU A 3 2.10 15.25 -13.97
CA LEU A 3 1.87 14.26 -15.03
C LEU A 3 0.50 13.60 -14.80
N THR A 4 -0.28 13.49 -15.88
CA THR A 4 -1.63 12.89 -15.87
C THR A 4 -1.73 11.86 -16.98
N GLY A 5 -2.50 10.79 -16.80
CA GLY A 5 -2.70 9.75 -17.82
C GLY A 5 -2.42 8.35 -17.28
N THR A 6 -2.26 7.38 -18.17
CA THR A 6 -1.79 6.04 -17.79
C THR A 6 -0.26 6.00 -17.71
N LEU A 7 0.28 5.12 -16.86
CA LEU A 7 1.71 4.86 -16.86
C LEU A 7 2.08 4.18 -18.20
N PRO A 8 3.10 4.65 -18.95
CA PRO A 8 3.42 4.08 -20.26
C PRO A 8 3.85 2.61 -20.12
N PRO A 9 3.40 1.69 -21.01
CA PRO A 9 3.71 0.26 -20.92
C PRO A 9 5.21 -0.04 -20.98
N GLN A 10 6.00 0.87 -21.53
CA GLN A 10 7.46 0.78 -21.58
C GLN A 10 8.12 0.77 -20.20
N ILE A 11 7.44 1.25 -19.15
CA ILE A 11 7.94 1.12 -17.77
C ILE A 11 8.17 -0.35 -17.40
N ALA A 12 7.35 -1.27 -17.93
CA ALA A 12 7.45 -2.70 -17.70
C ALA A 12 8.78 -3.29 -18.20
N ASN A 13 9.49 -2.59 -19.10
CA ASN A 13 10.81 -3.00 -19.59
C ASN A 13 11.94 -2.71 -18.59
N LEU A 14 11.67 -1.94 -17.53
CA LEU A 14 12.64 -1.64 -16.48
C LEU A 14 12.74 -2.80 -15.48
N SER A 15 13.04 -4.01 -15.96
CA SER A 15 13.05 -5.25 -15.16
C SER A 15 14.03 -5.25 -13.98
N SER A 16 15.01 -4.33 -13.99
CA SER A 16 15.96 -4.12 -12.89
C SER A 16 15.52 -3.04 -11.89
N LEU A 17 14.38 -2.39 -12.10
CA LEU A 17 13.88 -1.33 -11.23
C LEU A 17 13.54 -1.90 -9.86
N THR A 18 14.11 -1.30 -8.82
CA THR A 18 13.89 -1.67 -7.42
C THR A 18 13.07 -0.65 -6.65
N SER A 19 13.08 0.59 -7.11
CA SER A 19 12.37 1.72 -6.50
C SER A 19 11.68 2.55 -7.56
N LEU A 20 10.42 2.90 -7.33
CA LEU A 20 9.63 3.73 -8.23
C LEU A 20 8.86 4.77 -7.42
N ASN A 21 9.14 6.06 -7.68
CA ASN A 21 8.42 7.17 -7.08
C ASN A 21 7.51 7.81 -8.14
N LEU A 22 6.20 7.74 -7.92
CA LEU A 22 5.16 8.39 -8.73
C LEU A 22 4.38 9.45 -7.93
N MET A 23 4.90 9.88 -6.78
CA MET A 23 4.30 10.94 -5.96
C MET A 23 4.12 12.22 -6.77
N ASN A 24 3.12 13.01 -6.40
CA ASN A 24 2.76 14.27 -7.07
C ASN A 24 2.43 14.13 -8.56
N ASN A 25 1.92 12.97 -8.97
CA ASN A 25 1.32 12.73 -10.29
C ASN A 25 -0.12 12.22 -10.14
N SER A 26 -0.91 12.33 -11.19
CA SER A 26 -2.27 11.80 -11.26
C SER A 26 -2.34 10.71 -12.32
N PHE A 27 -1.59 9.64 -12.10
CA PHE A 27 -1.69 8.45 -12.94
C PHE A 27 -2.95 7.65 -12.57
N TYR A 28 -3.72 7.27 -13.57
CA TYR A 28 -4.95 6.50 -13.42
C TYR A 28 -4.96 5.34 -14.43
N ASP A 29 -5.73 4.30 -14.16
CA ASP A 29 -5.91 3.09 -14.96
C ASP A 29 -4.60 2.32 -15.31
N SER A 30 -4.70 0.99 -15.34
CA SER A 30 -3.64 0.09 -15.81
C SER A 30 -2.33 0.05 -15.01
N LEU A 31 -2.18 0.79 -13.89
CA LEU A 31 -0.93 0.77 -13.11
C LEU A 31 -0.50 -0.66 -12.72
N SER A 32 -1.47 -1.49 -12.35
CA SER A 32 -1.31 -2.92 -11.99
C SER A 32 -0.62 -3.73 -13.09
N VAL A 33 -1.02 -3.56 -14.36
CA VAL A 33 -0.49 -4.29 -15.52
C VAL A 33 0.95 -3.85 -15.82
N GLN A 34 1.19 -2.55 -15.76
CA GLN A 34 2.49 -1.95 -16.04
C GLN A 34 3.54 -2.33 -15.00
N LEU A 35 3.15 -2.39 -13.73
CA LEU A 35 4.03 -2.74 -12.62
C LEU A 35 4.21 -4.25 -12.44
N ALA A 36 3.33 -5.08 -13.01
CA ALA A 36 3.37 -6.54 -12.86
C ALA A 36 4.70 -7.18 -13.31
N ASN A 37 5.35 -6.60 -14.33
CA ASN A 37 6.60 -7.11 -14.88
C ASN A 37 7.84 -6.59 -14.14
N LEU A 38 7.66 -5.66 -13.18
CA LEU A 38 8.74 -5.15 -12.35
C LEU A 38 8.99 -6.09 -11.17
N HIS A 39 9.41 -7.32 -11.45
CA HIS A 39 9.59 -8.37 -10.45
C HIS A 39 10.65 -8.07 -9.37
N ARG A 40 11.50 -7.07 -9.61
CA ARG A 40 12.51 -6.60 -8.66
C ARG A 40 12.08 -5.35 -7.88
N LEU A 41 10.89 -4.83 -8.15
CA LEU A 41 10.35 -3.67 -7.46
C LEU A 41 10.12 -4.01 -6.00
N ARG A 42 10.80 -3.27 -5.12
CA ARG A 42 10.70 -3.42 -3.67
C ARG A 42 10.02 -2.22 -3.04
N PHE A 43 10.31 -1.02 -3.55
CA PHE A 43 9.83 0.25 -3.05
C PHE A 43 8.94 0.92 -4.07
N ILE A 44 7.74 1.35 -3.66
CA ILE A 44 6.87 2.17 -4.49
C ILE A 44 6.21 3.27 -3.66
N GLU A 45 6.25 4.49 -4.19
CA GLU A 45 5.60 5.68 -3.63
C GLU A 45 4.56 6.20 -4.63
N LEU A 46 3.30 6.33 -4.22
CA LEU A 46 2.18 6.76 -5.08
C LEU A 46 1.29 7.78 -4.40
N GLY A 47 0.77 8.75 -5.16
CA GLY A 47 -0.23 9.71 -4.67
C GLY A 47 -1.69 9.22 -4.65
N GLU A 48 -2.02 8.16 -5.39
CA GLU A 48 -3.34 7.51 -5.38
C GLU A 48 -3.17 6.00 -5.63
N ILE A 49 -4.05 5.17 -5.03
CA ILE A 49 -4.01 3.70 -5.16
C ILE A 49 -5.09 3.23 -6.13
N PRO A 50 -4.72 2.60 -7.25
CA PRO A 50 -5.66 1.85 -8.09
C PRO A 50 -6.16 0.60 -7.35
N SER A 51 -7.46 0.30 -7.44
CA SER A 51 -8.09 -0.82 -6.70
C SER A 51 -7.50 -2.20 -7.02
N ASP A 52 -6.93 -2.37 -8.21
CA ASP A 52 -6.35 -3.62 -8.73
C ASP A 52 -4.81 -3.68 -8.63
N MET A 53 -4.17 -2.63 -8.12
CA MET A 53 -2.71 -2.49 -8.11
C MET A 53 -1.99 -3.70 -7.52
N PHE A 54 -2.47 -4.22 -6.40
CA PHE A 54 -1.78 -5.25 -5.64
C PHE A 54 -2.06 -6.68 -6.14
N GLU A 55 -2.86 -6.86 -7.19
CA GLU A 55 -3.14 -8.19 -7.73
C GLU A 55 -1.89 -8.90 -8.27
N ARG A 56 -0.89 -8.12 -8.70
CA ARG A 56 0.32 -8.61 -9.38
C ARG A 56 1.62 -8.26 -8.68
N LEU A 57 1.56 -7.62 -7.51
CA LEU A 57 2.73 -7.13 -6.75
C LEU A 57 3.08 -8.05 -5.57
N SER A 58 3.11 -9.37 -5.79
CA SER A 58 3.35 -10.36 -4.72
C SER A 58 4.75 -10.30 -4.09
N LYS A 59 5.70 -9.65 -4.77
CA LYS A 59 7.11 -9.47 -4.35
C LYS A 59 7.41 -8.13 -3.69
N LEU A 60 6.40 -7.26 -3.55
CA LEU A 60 6.58 -5.95 -2.95
C LEU A 60 6.97 -6.09 -1.47
N GLN A 61 7.98 -5.36 -1.04
CA GLN A 61 8.51 -5.41 0.33
C GLN A 61 8.18 -4.15 1.11
N ASP A 62 8.27 -2.99 0.46
CA ASP A 62 8.11 -1.71 1.09
C ASP A 62 7.13 -0.85 0.27
N LEU A 63 6.07 -0.41 0.93
CA LEU A 63 4.98 0.36 0.34
C LEU A 63 4.79 1.64 1.15
N ASP A 64 4.99 2.78 0.51
CA ASP A 64 4.65 4.08 1.09
C ASP A 64 3.56 4.75 0.25
N LEU A 65 2.43 5.01 0.89
CA LEU A 65 1.28 5.67 0.32
C LEU A 65 0.84 6.82 1.22
N SER A 66 1.73 7.29 2.11
CA SER A 66 1.40 8.35 3.04
C SER A 66 0.97 9.61 2.31
N LEU A 67 -0.02 10.30 2.87
CA LEU A 67 -0.61 11.52 2.33
C LEU A 67 -1.31 11.35 0.98
N SER A 68 -1.60 10.11 0.58
CA SER A 68 -2.37 9.80 -0.63
C SER A 68 -3.87 9.84 -0.35
N TRP A 69 -4.67 10.42 -1.25
CA TRP A 69 -6.12 10.46 -1.10
C TRP A 69 -6.73 9.07 -1.35
N ILE A 70 -6.68 8.18 -0.35
CA ILE A 70 -7.37 6.89 -0.42
C ILE A 70 -8.86 7.15 -0.17
N ARG A 71 -9.63 7.26 -1.24
CA ARG A 71 -11.00 7.77 -1.19
C ARG A 71 -12.03 6.95 -0.39
N THR A 72 -11.68 5.87 0.33
CA THR A 72 -12.61 5.26 1.33
C THR A 72 -12.10 4.02 2.05
N SER A 73 -11.26 3.16 1.45
CA SER A 73 -10.87 1.89 2.09
C SER A 73 -9.56 1.30 1.55
N ILE A 74 -8.91 0.47 2.36
CA ILE A 74 -7.73 -0.30 1.95
C ILE A 74 -8.19 -1.43 1.00
N PRO A 75 -7.64 -1.53 -0.22
CA PRO A 75 -8.04 -2.57 -1.16
C PRO A 75 -7.64 -3.97 -0.66
N MET A 76 -8.58 -4.92 -0.68
CA MET A 76 -8.34 -6.29 -0.21
C MET A 76 -7.20 -7.02 -0.92
N SER A 77 -6.88 -6.60 -2.16
CA SER A 77 -5.75 -7.10 -2.93
C SER A 77 -4.41 -6.81 -2.24
N LEU A 78 -4.29 -5.76 -1.43
CA LEU A 78 -3.06 -5.43 -0.67
C LEU A 78 -2.64 -6.57 0.26
N PHE A 79 -3.62 -7.25 0.88
CA PHE A 79 -3.36 -8.37 1.78
C PHE A 79 -2.83 -9.63 1.08
N LYS A 80 -2.70 -9.61 -0.26
CA LYS A 80 -2.03 -10.66 -1.05
C LYS A 80 -0.50 -10.46 -1.14
N CYS A 81 0.03 -9.29 -0.80
CA CYS A 81 1.46 -8.98 -0.80
C CYS A 81 2.18 -9.65 0.39
N LYS A 82 2.35 -10.97 0.36
CA LYS A 82 2.88 -11.76 1.49
C LYS A 82 4.33 -11.43 1.87
N GLU A 83 5.09 -10.81 0.97
CA GLU A 83 6.48 -10.39 1.20
C GLU A 83 6.60 -8.96 1.77
N LEU A 84 5.47 -8.28 1.98
CA LEU A 84 5.46 -6.92 2.49
C LEU A 84 5.99 -6.86 3.92
N GLN A 85 6.97 -6.01 4.16
CA GLN A 85 7.68 -5.78 5.41
C GLN A 85 7.38 -4.41 5.98
N ILE A 86 7.29 -3.38 5.15
CA ILE A 86 6.96 -2.01 5.59
C ILE A 86 5.74 -1.53 4.81
N MET A 87 4.74 -1.04 5.55
CA MET A 87 3.55 -0.41 5.00
C MET A 87 3.32 0.93 5.71
N ASN A 88 3.37 2.02 4.94
CA ASN A 88 3.02 3.34 5.42
C ASN A 88 1.76 3.84 4.69
N LEU A 89 0.65 3.97 5.43
CA LEU A 89 -0.61 4.54 4.97
C LEU A 89 -1.00 5.78 5.80
N ALA A 90 -0.02 6.48 6.35
CA ALA A 90 -0.28 7.63 7.21
C ALA A 90 -0.98 8.77 6.46
N GLY A 91 -2.00 9.40 7.04
CA GLY A 91 -2.60 10.60 6.47
C GLY A 91 -3.40 10.35 5.19
N CYS A 92 -3.92 9.14 5.01
CA CYS A 92 -4.63 8.73 3.80
C CYS A 92 -6.15 8.98 3.82
N ALA A 93 -6.67 9.62 4.87
CA ALA A 93 -8.10 9.76 5.14
C ALA A 93 -8.84 8.40 5.17
N LEU A 94 -8.15 7.33 5.61
CA LEU A 94 -8.75 6.01 5.79
C LEU A 94 -9.75 6.05 6.94
N GLY A 95 -10.96 5.52 6.72
CA GLY A 95 -12.00 5.41 7.73
C GLY A 95 -12.48 3.97 7.95
N GLY A 96 -13.26 3.75 8.99
CA GLY A 96 -13.89 2.46 9.27
C GLY A 96 -12.95 1.46 9.95
N ILE A 97 -13.26 0.16 9.85
CA ILE A 97 -12.57 -0.89 10.61
C ILE A 97 -11.39 -1.45 9.80
N LEU A 98 -10.23 -1.59 10.45
CA LEU A 98 -9.08 -2.30 9.86
C LEU A 98 -9.46 -3.77 9.58
N PRO A 99 -9.40 -4.25 8.32
CA PRO A 99 -9.78 -5.62 7.99
C PRO A 99 -8.91 -6.65 8.70
N LYS A 100 -9.51 -7.76 9.16
CA LYS A 100 -8.78 -8.87 9.81
C LYS A 100 -7.73 -9.50 8.88
N GLU A 101 -7.92 -9.35 7.58
CA GLU A 101 -7.02 -9.78 6.52
C GLU A 101 -5.66 -9.08 6.59
N ILE A 102 -5.48 -8.02 7.38
CA ILE A 102 -4.14 -7.50 7.71
C ILE A 102 -3.22 -8.60 8.28
N GLY A 103 -3.79 -9.59 8.98
CA GLY A 103 -3.06 -10.76 9.48
C GLY A 103 -2.51 -11.69 8.38
N ASN A 104 -2.93 -11.50 7.12
CA ASN A 104 -2.33 -12.19 5.98
C ASN A 104 -0.92 -11.71 5.67
N LEU A 105 -0.52 -10.51 6.10
CA LEU A 105 0.80 -9.94 5.84
C LEU A 105 1.81 -10.47 6.85
N THR A 106 2.13 -11.75 6.74
CA THR A 106 2.95 -12.49 7.71
C THR A 106 4.41 -12.01 7.81
N MET A 107 4.89 -11.26 6.81
CA MET A 107 6.23 -10.67 6.83
C MET A 107 6.23 -9.21 7.29
N LEU A 108 5.06 -8.62 7.60
CA LEU A 108 4.95 -7.22 7.96
C LEU A 108 5.68 -6.96 9.28
N ARG A 109 6.64 -6.05 9.24
CA ARG A 109 7.46 -5.64 10.38
C ARG A 109 7.18 -4.21 10.79
N SER A 110 6.63 -3.40 9.90
CA SER A 110 6.28 -2.01 10.15
C SER A 110 4.97 -1.64 9.49
N LEU A 111 4.04 -1.08 10.27
CA LEU A 111 2.75 -0.59 9.81
C LEU A 111 2.49 0.80 10.41
N ASP A 112 2.39 1.80 9.56
CA ASP A 112 1.97 3.15 9.95
C ASP A 112 0.58 3.45 9.41
N LEU A 113 -0.38 3.66 10.32
CA LEU A 113 -1.75 4.06 10.03
C LEU A 113 -2.08 5.42 10.67
N SER A 114 -1.07 6.18 11.10
CA SER A 114 -1.23 7.48 11.77
C SER A 114 -2.03 8.46 10.91
N PHE A 115 -2.64 9.47 11.55
CA PHE A 115 -3.39 10.52 10.84
C PHE A 115 -4.53 9.99 9.95
N ASN A 116 -5.18 8.89 10.35
CA ASN A 116 -6.38 8.35 9.73
C ASN A 116 -7.54 8.26 10.74
N GLU A 117 -8.74 7.98 10.24
CA GLU A 117 -9.99 7.81 11.00
C GLU A 117 -10.35 6.31 11.17
N ILE A 118 -9.35 5.45 11.37
CA ILE A 118 -9.56 4.00 11.50
C ILE A 118 -10.01 3.65 12.92
N GLU A 119 -11.13 2.93 13.01
CA GLU A 119 -11.66 2.36 14.23
C GLU A 119 -11.10 0.95 14.48
N GLY A 120 -10.55 0.73 15.67
CA GLY A 120 -10.21 -0.59 16.19
C GLY A 120 -11.11 -0.96 17.35
N ASN A 121 -12.00 -1.93 17.17
CA ASN A 121 -12.93 -2.40 18.21
C ASN A 121 -13.66 -1.25 18.97
N GLY A 122 -14.11 -0.23 18.23
CA GLY A 122 -14.81 0.92 18.81
C GLY A 122 -13.92 1.98 19.48
N LYS A 123 -12.60 1.96 19.25
CA LYS A 123 -11.64 3.01 19.66
C LYS A 123 -10.80 3.45 18.47
N LEU A 124 -10.52 4.75 18.36
CA LEU A 124 -9.50 5.26 17.44
C LEU A 124 -8.17 4.59 17.75
N LEU A 125 -7.55 4.00 16.73
CA LEU A 125 -6.22 3.39 16.88
C LEU A 125 -5.17 4.49 16.83
N ASP A 126 -4.42 4.65 17.93
CA ASP A 126 -3.18 5.42 17.88
C ASP A 126 -2.10 4.62 17.14
N ALA A 127 -1.20 5.30 16.43
CA ALA A 127 -0.22 4.69 15.53
C ALA A 127 0.67 3.64 16.22
N VAL A 128 0.91 3.84 17.52
CA VAL A 128 1.72 2.94 18.37
C VAL A 128 0.95 1.66 18.76
N LEU A 129 -0.39 1.70 18.83
CA LEU A 129 -1.23 0.59 19.31
C LEU A 129 -1.46 -0.50 18.25
N VAL A 130 -1.47 -0.14 16.96
CA VAL A 130 -1.70 -1.10 15.86
C VAL A 130 -0.62 -2.19 15.83
N PHE A 131 0.63 -1.77 16.05
CA PHE A 131 1.79 -2.65 16.14
C PHE A 131 1.68 -3.65 17.30
N TYR A 132 1.25 -3.18 18.46
CA TYR A 132 1.13 -3.98 19.67
C TYR A 132 -0.04 -4.98 19.60
N CYS A 133 -1.18 -4.58 19.03
CA CYS A 133 -2.39 -5.41 19.03
C CYS A 133 -2.39 -6.53 17.99
N LEU A 134 -1.76 -6.36 16.82
CA LEU A 134 -1.76 -7.40 15.77
C LEU A 134 -0.81 -8.55 16.06
N PHE A 135 0.29 -8.31 16.79
CA PHE A 135 1.33 -9.32 17.02
C PHE A 135 1.25 -10.07 18.36
N GLN A 136 0.38 -9.65 19.30
CA GLN A 136 0.15 -10.39 20.55
C GLN A 136 -0.98 -11.43 20.49
N ARG A 137 -1.65 -11.63 19.35
CA ARG A 137 -2.74 -12.61 19.19
C ARG A 137 -2.39 -13.84 18.33
N VAL A 138 -1.12 -14.04 18.00
CA VAL A 138 -0.63 -15.24 17.27
C VAL A 138 0.21 -16.15 18.18
N GLY A 139 -0.15 -16.22 19.47
CA GLY A 139 0.42 -17.16 20.45
C GLY A 139 -0.68 -17.91 21.17
#